data_AF-A0A1F4QH98-F1
#
_entry.id   AF-A0A1F4QH98-F1
#
_cell.length_a   1.000
_cell.length_b   1.000
_cell.length_c   1.000
_cell.angle_alpha   90.00
_cell.angle_beta   90.00
_cell.angle_gamma   90.00
#
_symmetry.space_group_name_H-M   'P 1'
#
loop_
_entity.id
_entity.type
_entity.pdbx_description
1 polymer ?
#
loop_
_entity_poly.entity_id
_entity_poly.type
_entity_poly.pdbx_seq_one_letter_code
_entity_poly.pdbx_strand_id
1 'polypeptide(L)'
;MDPCALPPWGRLLSFTVLHAPAPGFSAPLILGLVELPEGARLLCRGEPGCRLRISQRVCVVQEGDAYTFTSMSLGAYLGAVWRAWRVKAGAAGGRPSPTADVRPEDGGLLERNHSLPTESTSCPKR
;
A
#
# COMPACT_ATOMS: atom_id res chain seq x y z
N MET A 1 1.01 25.74 -5.81
CA MET A 1 -0.01 24.69 -5.74
C MET A 1 -0.12 24.29 -4.28
N ASP A 2 -1.12 24.81 -3.58
CA ASP A 2 -1.34 24.50 -2.18
C ASP A 2 -2.05 23.14 -2.05
N PRO A 3 -1.65 22.28 -1.09
CA PRO A 3 -2.31 21.00 -0.86
C PRO A 3 -3.75 21.23 -0.38
N CYS A 4 -4.72 20.75 -1.15
CA CYS A 4 -6.13 20.82 -0.81
C CYS A 4 -6.60 19.47 -0.25
N ALA A 5 -7.26 19.48 0.91
CA ALA A 5 -7.85 18.29 1.50
C ALA A 5 -9.17 17.96 0.80
N LEU A 6 -9.23 16.82 0.11
CA LEU A 6 -10.44 16.40 -0.60
C LEU A 6 -11.47 15.79 0.37
N PRO A 7 -12.78 15.98 0.11
CA PRO A 7 -13.82 15.34 0.90
C PRO A 7 -13.70 13.80 0.87
N PRO A 8 -13.97 13.08 1.99
CA PRO A 8 -13.76 11.64 2.10
C PRO A 8 -14.86 10.79 1.43
N TRP A 9 -15.67 11.40 0.56
CA TRP A 9 -16.81 10.77 -0.09
C TRP A 9 -17.08 11.38 -1.47
N GLY A 10 -17.71 10.60 -2.34
CA GLY A 10 -18.11 11.03 -3.67
C GLY A 10 -19.21 10.15 -4.26
N ARG A 11 -19.53 10.37 -5.53
CA ARG A 11 -20.45 9.53 -6.32
C ARG A 11 -19.69 8.76 -7.39
N LEU A 12 -19.96 7.47 -7.50
CA LEU A 12 -19.39 6.65 -8.56
C LEU A 12 -20.09 6.95 -9.89
N LEU A 13 -19.41 7.62 -10.82
CA LEU A 13 -19.96 7.96 -12.13
C LEU A 13 -19.90 6.79 -13.11
N SER A 14 -18.79 6.08 -13.11
CA SER A 14 -18.57 4.91 -13.97
C SER A 14 -17.57 3.98 -13.31
N PHE A 15 -17.58 2.72 -13.72
CA PHE A 15 -16.59 1.75 -13.28
C PHE A 15 -16.28 0.77 -14.40
N THR A 16 -15.09 0.18 -14.30
CA THR A 16 -14.63 -0.90 -15.16
C THR A 16 -14.02 -1.99 -14.29
N VAL A 17 -14.15 -3.24 -14.74
CA VAL A 17 -13.61 -4.41 -14.07
C VAL A 17 -12.63 -5.07 -15.03
N LEU A 18 -11.35 -5.03 -14.68
CA LEU A 18 -10.29 -5.67 -15.45
C LEU A 18 -10.11 -7.09 -14.91
N HIS A 19 -10.55 -8.07 -15.70
CA HIS A 19 -10.37 -9.48 -15.40
C HIS A 19 -8.93 -9.98 -15.68
N ALA A 20 -8.20 -9.29 -16.56
CA ALA A 20 -6.80 -9.57 -16.87
C ALA A 20 -5.98 -8.27 -16.80
N PRO A 21 -5.61 -7.82 -15.58
CA PRO A 21 -4.83 -6.60 -15.41
C PRO A 21 -3.34 -6.85 -15.71
N ALA A 22 -2.57 -5.75 -15.83
CA ALA A 22 -1.13 -5.82 -16.01
C ALA A 22 -0.42 -6.51 -14.83
N PRO A 23 0.79 -7.08 -15.04
CA PRO A 23 1.59 -7.63 -13.96
C PRO A 23 1.75 -6.65 -12.80
N GLY A 24 1.65 -7.14 -11.56
CA GLY A 24 1.66 -6.32 -10.36
C GLY A 24 0.27 -5.94 -9.82
N PHE A 25 -0.81 -6.21 -10.56
CA PHE A 25 -2.18 -6.03 -10.10
C PHE A 25 -2.91 -7.37 -9.94
N SER A 26 -3.69 -7.50 -8.88
CA SER A 26 -4.53 -8.68 -8.65
C SER A 26 -5.84 -8.58 -9.43
N ALA A 27 -6.20 -9.65 -10.13
CA ALA A 27 -7.52 -9.79 -10.74
C ALA A 27 -8.56 -10.25 -9.70
N PRO A 28 -9.83 -9.79 -9.79
CA PRO A 28 -10.31 -8.71 -10.66
C PRO A 28 -9.89 -7.33 -10.12
N LEU A 29 -9.37 -6.47 -11.00
CA LEU A 29 -9.05 -5.08 -10.65
C LEU A 29 -10.24 -4.19 -11.00
N ILE A 30 -10.84 -3.59 -9.97
CA ILE A 30 -11.93 -2.64 -10.14
C ILE A 30 -11.35 -1.23 -10.20
N LEU A 31 -11.72 -0.45 -11.21
CA LEU A 31 -11.42 0.98 -11.31
C LEU A 31 -12.74 1.75 -11.44
N GLY A 32 -12.86 2.85 -10.71
CA GLY A 32 -14.05 3.69 -10.67
C GLY A 32 -13.70 5.14 -10.86
N LEU A 33 -14.50 5.84 -11.68
CA LEU A 33 -14.45 7.30 -11.77
C LEU A 33 -15.40 7.87 -10.72
N VAL A 34 -14.87 8.58 -9.73
CA VAL A 34 -15.62 9.14 -8.62
C VAL A 34 -15.66 10.66 -8.72
N GLU A 35 -16.85 11.22 -8.68
CA GLU A 35 -17.06 12.67 -8.58
C GLU A 35 -17.18 13.09 -7.12
N LEU A 36 -16.33 14.02 -6.72
CA LEU A 36 -16.32 14.65 -5.41
C LEU A 36 -17.34 15.80 -5.35
N PRO A 37 -17.73 16.25 -4.14
CA PRO A 37 -18.75 17.31 -3.96
C PRO A 37 -18.41 18.63 -4.66
N GLU A 38 -17.12 18.92 -4.84
CA GLU A 38 -16.61 20.15 -5.48
C GLU A 38 -16.45 19.99 -7.00
N GLY A 39 -16.97 18.90 -7.60
CA GLY A 39 -16.90 18.64 -9.04
C GLY A 39 -15.58 18.02 -9.52
N ALA A 40 -14.58 17.90 -8.64
CA ALA A 40 -13.35 17.16 -8.94
C ALA A 40 -13.65 15.68 -9.23
N ARG A 41 -12.95 15.11 -10.20
CA ARG A 41 -13.12 13.70 -10.61
C ARG A 41 -11.84 12.93 -10.39
N LEU A 42 -11.94 11.83 -9.67
CA LEU A 42 -10.81 10.96 -9.34
C LEU A 42 -11.00 9.58 -9.96
N LEU A 43 -9.90 9.02 -10.48
CA LEU A 43 -9.84 7.60 -10.78
C LEU A 43 -9.38 6.86 -9.53
N CYS A 44 -10.25 5.99 -9.00
CA CYS A 44 -10.03 5.29 -7.75
C CYS A 44 -10.08 3.77 -7.97
N ARG A 45 -9.30 3.02 -7.19
CA ARG A 45 -9.36 1.55 -7.12
C ARG A 45 -10.56 1.12 -6.27
N GLY A 46 -11.32 0.15 -6.74
CA GLY A 46 -12.42 -0.43 -5.96
C GLY A 46 -11.95 -1.57 -5.06
N GLU A 47 -12.50 -1.66 -3.85
CA GLU A 47 -12.30 -2.81 -2.98
C GLU A 47 -12.99 -4.07 -3.57
N PRO A 48 -12.32 -5.22 -3.61
CA PRO A 48 -12.92 -6.46 -4.13
C PRO A 48 -14.16 -6.85 -3.32
N GLY A 49 -15.19 -7.35 -4.01
CA GLY A 49 -16.46 -7.73 -3.38
C GLY A 49 -17.44 -6.57 -3.12
N CYS A 50 -17.07 -5.33 -3.45
CA CYS A 50 -18.03 -4.21 -3.44
C CYS A 50 -19.15 -4.44 -4.46
N ARG A 51 -20.42 -4.32 -4.02
CA ARG A 51 -21.53 -4.16 -4.95
C ARG A 51 -21.44 -2.77 -5.57
N LEU A 52 -21.15 -2.70 -6.85
CA LEU A 52 -21.02 -1.45 -7.58
C LEU A 52 -22.33 -1.07 -8.25
N ARG A 53 -22.78 0.16 -8.04
CA ARG A 53 -23.89 0.78 -8.76
C ARG A 53 -23.49 2.18 -9.18
N ILE A 54 -23.81 2.54 -10.41
CA ILE A 54 -23.61 3.91 -10.90
C ILE A 54 -24.44 4.87 -10.04
N SER A 55 -23.93 6.08 -9.82
CA SER A 55 -24.49 7.14 -8.99
C SER A 55 -24.57 6.82 -7.50
N GLN A 56 -24.03 5.68 -7.04
CA GLN A 56 -23.98 5.37 -5.61
C GLN A 56 -22.97 6.26 -4.88
N ARG A 57 -23.24 6.54 -3.60
CA ARG A 57 -22.27 7.18 -2.72
C ARG A 57 -21.19 6.19 -2.31
N VAL A 58 -19.94 6.61 -2.44
CA VAL A 58 -18.75 5.84 -2.07
C VAL A 58 -17.90 6.63 -1.10
N CYS A 59 -17.21 5.93 -0.21
CA CYS A 59 -16.15 6.52 0.61
C CYS A 59 -14.84 6.45 -0.19
N VAL A 60 -14.06 7.52 -0.17
CA VAL A 60 -12.76 7.60 -0.83
C VAL A 60 -11.69 7.78 0.24
N VAL A 61 -10.66 6.94 0.19
CA VAL A 61 -9.53 6.96 1.12
C VAL A 61 -8.25 6.91 0.30
N GLN A 62 -7.25 7.72 0.69
CA GLN A 62 -5.92 7.64 0.13
C GLN A 62 -5.12 6.55 0.85
N GLU A 63 -4.71 5.51 0.13
CA GLU A 63 -3.85 4.43 0.61
C GLU A 63 -2.52 4.51 -0.14
N GLY A 64 -1.51 5.12 0.51
CA GLY A 64 -0.23 5.39 -0.12
C GLY A 64 -0.38 6.37 -1.29
N ASP A 65 -0.07 5.89 -2.49
CA ASP A 65 -0.09 6.69 -3.73
C ASP A 65 -1.36 6.46 -4.58
N ALA A 66 -2.34 5.72 -4.06
CA ALA A 66 -3.58 5.42 -4.76
C ALA A 66 -4.81 5.83 -3.94
N TYR A 67 -5.87 6.23 -4.63
CA TYR A 67 -7.18 6.42 -4.03
C TYR A 67 -7.98 5.13 -4.13
N THR A 68 -8.41 4.60 -2.98
CA THR A 68 -9.29 3.44 -2.89
C THR A 68 -10.70 3.90 -2.56
N PHE A 69 -11.70 3.29 -3.19
CA PHE A 69 -13.10 3.51 -2.86
C PHE A 69 -13.79 2.22 -2.43
N THR A 70 -14.76 2.37 -1.52
CA THR A 70 -15.62 1.29 -1.04
C THR A 70 -17.08 1.74 -1.03
N SER A 71 -18.02 0.81 -1.19
CA SER A 71 -19.45 1.14 -1.12
C SER A 71 -19.81 1.63 0.28
N MET A 72 -20.68 2.63 0.41
CA MET A 72 -21.22 3.03 1.72
C MET A 72 -22.25 2.00 2.23
N SER A 73 -21.79 0.80 2.60
CA SER A 73 -22.51 -0.02 3.58
C SER A 73 -22.06 0.41 4.98
N LEU A 74 -22.94 0.31 5.99
CA LEU A 74 -22.63 0.75 7.36
C LEU A 74 -21.31 0.16 7.87
N GLY A 75 -21.06 -1.13 7.61
CA GLY A 75 -19.81 -1.81 7.96
C GLY A 75 -18.58 -1.28 7.22
N ALA A 76 -18.71 -0.92 5.93
CA ALA A 76 -17.60 -0.35 5.17
C ALA A 76 -17.27 1.09 5.60
N TYR A 77 -18.30 1.89 5.94
CA TYR A 77 -18.10 3.23 6.51
C TYR A 77 -17.42 3.17 7.88
N LEU A 78 -17.91 2.34 8.80
CA LEU A 78 -17.26 2.12 10.10
C LEU A 78 -15.82 1.60 9.94
N GLY A 79 -15.57 0.69 8.99
CA GLY A 79 -14.23 0.19 8.67
C GLY A 79 -13.30 1.28 8.12
N ALA A 80 -13.77 2.11 7.20
CA ALA A 80 -12.99 3.22 6.64
C ALA A 80 -12.65 4.27 7.70
N VAL A 81 -13.63 4.65 8.54
CA VAL A 81 -13.41 5.54 9.69
C VAL A 81 -12.41 4.92 10.67
N TRP A 82 -12.53 3.63 10.98
CA TRP A 82 -11.62 2.95 11.91
C TRP A 82 -10.19 2.84 11.35
N ARG A 83 -10.03 2.61 10.05
CA ARG A 83 -8.72 2.65 9.35
C ARG A 83 -8.10 4.05 9.42
N ALA A 84 -8.88 5.09 9.12
CA ALA A 84 -8.43 6.48 9.23
C ALA A 84 -8.05 6.86 10.67
N TRP A 85 -8.82 6.39 11.67
CA TRP A 85 -8.49 6.57 13.09
C TRP A 85 -7.22 5.83 13.51
N ARG A 86 -6.97 4.61 13.01
CA ARG A 86 -5.74 3.86 13.30
C ARG A 86 -4.50 4.56 12.76
N VAL A 87 -4.58 5.12 11.55
CA VAL A 87 -3.49 5.92 10.98
C VAL A 87 -3.21 7.16 11.84
N LYS A 88 -4.25 7.78 12.41
CA LYS A 88 -4.10 8.94 13.31
C LYS A 88 -3.58 8.57 14.70
N ALA A 89 -3.95 7.40 15.24
CA ALA A 89 -3.43 6.89 16.51
C ALA A 89 -1.96 6.41 16.40
N GLY A 90 -1.52 6.00 15.21
CA GLY A 90 -0.12 5.64 14.92
C GLY A 90 0.84 6.84 14.91
N ALA A 91 0.34 8.08 14.81
CA ALA A 91 1.16 9.29 14.87
C ALA A 91 1.43 9.78 16.31
N ALA A 92 0.78 9.20 17.32
CA ALA A 92 0.94 9.56 18.73
C ALA A 92 1.60 8.46 19.60
N GLY A 93 2.20 7.45 18.96
CA GLY A 93 2.86 6.33 19.64
C GLY A 93 4.32 6.22 19.20
N GLY A 94 5.18 7.11 19.71
CA GLY A 94 6.63 6.93 19.62
C GLY A 94 7.01 5.56 20.18
N ARG A 95 7.52 4.69 19.33
CA ARG A 95 8.08 3.40 19.74
C ARG A 95 9.60 3.60 19.88
N PRO A 96 10.20 3.43 21.07
CA PRO A 96 11.64 3.34 21.14
C PRO A 96 12.11 2.12 20.36
N SER A 97 13.14 2.32 19.53
CA SER A 97 13.86 1.27 18.81
C SER A 97 14.29 0.18 19.79
N PRO A 98 14.29 -1.11 19.37
CA PRO A 98 14.87 -2.15 20.19
C PRO A 98 16.38 -1.92 20.23
N THR A 99 16.87 -1.40 21.35
CA THR A 99 18.27 -1.51 21.74
C THR A 99 18.60 -2.99 21.79
N ALA A 100 19.42 -3.44 20.85
CA ALA A 100 20.07 -4.73 20.91
C ALA A 100 20.86 -4.79 22.23
N ASP A 101 20.48 -5.74 23.07
CA ASP A 101 21.21 -6.18 24.25
C ASP A 101 22.56 -6.75 23.78
N VAL A 102 23.63 -5.98 23.95
CA VAL A 102 25.00 -6.46 23.73
C VAL A 102 25.59 -6.73 25.10
N ARG A 103 25.61 -8.01 25.46
CA ARG A 103 26.39 -8.55 26.56
C ARG A 103 27.88 -8.51 26.19
N PRO A 104 28.79 -8.11 27.11
CA PRO A 104 30.22 -8.10 26.83
C PRO A 104 30.78 -9.50 27.04
N GLU A 105 31.50 -10.02 26.05
CA GLU A 105 32.38 -11.18 26.24
C GLU A 105 33.79 -10.73 25.84
N ASP A 106 34.69 -10.85 26.80
CA ASP A 106 36.07 -10.43 26.81
C ASP A 106 36.94 -11.13 25.75
N GLY A 107 37.83 -10.33 25.14
CA GLY A 107 39.28 -10.55 25.22
C GLY A 107 39.94 -11.73 24.47
N GLY A 108 40.61 -11.37 23.37
CA GLY A 108 41.86 -12.00 22.88
C GLY A 108 41.67 -13.02 21.76
N LEU A 109 42.61 -13.26 20.83
CA LEU A 109 43.95 -12.77 20.57
C LEU A 109 44.44 -13.57 19.32
N LEU A 110 45.13 -12.93 18.36
CA LEU A 110 45.92 -13.51 17.23
C LEU A 110 45.10 -14.28 16.15
N GLU A 111 45.39 -14.31 14.85
CA GLU A 111 46.42 -13.74 14.00
C GLU A 111 46.04 -13.98 12.52
N ARG A 112 46.70 -13.21 11.64
CA ARG A 112 47.15 -13.55 10.27
C ARG A 112 46.16 -13.77 9.11
N ASN A 113 46.23 -12.77 8.22
CA ASN A 113 46.17 -12.85 6.75
C ASN A 113 46.91 -14.05 6.12
N HIS A 114 46.56 -14.33 4.86
CA HIS A 114 47.12 -15.25 3.83
C HIS A 114 46.05 -16.30 3.42
N SER A 115 45.71 -16.61 2.17
CA SER A 115 46.10 -16.21 0.81
C SER A 115 45.01 -16.71 -0.18
N LEU A 116 45.03 -16.19 -1.41
CA LEU A 116 44.22 -16.59 -2.58
C LEU A 116 44.23 -18.12 -2.87
N PRO A 117 43.30 -18.60 -3.72
CA PRO A 117 43.79 -19.31 -4.90
C PRO A 117 43.16 -18.84 -6.22
N THR A 118 44.05 -18.73 -7.21
CA THR A 118 43.85 -18.68 -8.65
C THR A 118 43.57 -20.06 -9.25
N GLU A 119 43.12 -20.02 -10.52
CA GLU A 119 42.94 -21.10 -11.52
C GLU A 119 41.64 -21.92 -11.44
N SER A 120 40.71 -21.87 -12.41
CA SER A 120 40.75 -21.99 -13.89
C SER A 120 41.04 -23.40 -14.40
N THR A 121 40.00 -24.14 -14.78
CA THR A 121 39.89 -25.15 -15.87
C THR A 121 38.55 -25.88 -15.65
N SER A 122 37.75 -26.37 -16.60
CA SER A 122 37.86 -26.53 -18.05
C SER A 122 36.45 -26.99 -18.52
N CYS A 123 35.93 -26.38 -19.58
CA CYS A 123 34.96 -26.93 -20.53
C CYS A 123 35.40 -26.35 -21.88
N PRO A 124 35.47 -27.10 -23.01
CA PRO A 124 34.29 -27.75 -23.60
C PRO A 124 34.55 -28.97 -24.53
N LYS A 125 33.47 -29.61 -25.00
CA LYS A 125 33.15 -29.96 -26.42
C LYS A 125 31.87 -30.83 -26.40
N ARG A 126 30.74 -30.29 -26.89
CA ARG A 126 30.19 -30.34 -28.26
C ARG A 126 29.43 -31.63 -28.53
#